data_AF-A0A8I1LP27-F1
#
_entry.id   AF-A0A8I1LP27-F1
#
_cell.length_a   1.000
_cell.length_b   1.000
_cell.length_c   1.000
_cell.angle_alpha   90.00
_cell.angle_beta   90.00
_cell.angle_gamma   90.00
#
_symmetry.space_group_name_H-M   'P 1'
#
loop_
_entity.id
_entity.type
_entity.pdbx_description
1 polymer ?
#
loop_
_entity_poly.entity_id
_entity_poly.type
_entity_poly.pdbx_seq_one_letter_code
_entity_poly.pdbx_strand_id
1 'polypeptide(L)'
;MSSILDNASQRKVTPFRHDMVGSFLRPQAIKDARIQFQNNEISADELRKIENNEIIKLVEKQKSVGLQAVTDGEFRRSWWHLDFMWGLDGVEKVQLSNGYQFQGVETRAETARLSGKIGHSRHPFIEDFKFLKQVAGEDAIARQTIPAPAQFLAELLRGENKETTDTYYSNLDELVTDIAKAYKSVIQALYNEGCRSLQLDDCTWGMLCDKNYWEARQHAGENVEDTKKLFARVNQETVKDLPADLVVTTHVCRGNYHSTWASSGGYEPVAETLFGIDNIDGYYLEFDTDRAGDFTPLKHLKDQKQVVLGLVSSKTGELEDKQTVINRIKEATQFVDINHICLSPQCGFASTEEGNILTEEQQWKKLAFIKEIADEIWK
;
A
#
# COMPACT_ATOMS: atom_id res chain seq x y z
N MET A 1 -14.43 20.92 -30.07
CA MET A 1 -13.79 20.85 -28.74
C MET A 1 -12.70 19.81 -28.89
N SER A 2 -11.44 20.23 -28.83
CA SER A 2 -10.30 19.31 -28.68
C SER A 2 -10.68 18.33 -27.55
N SER A 3 -10.55 17.03 -27.80
CA SER A 3 -10.88 16.04 -26.78
C SER A 3 -10.01 16.37 -25.57
N ILE A 4 -10.57 16.38 -24.35
CA ILE A 4 -9.83 16.69 -23.12
C ILE A 4 -8.56 15.80 -22.96
N LEU A 5 -8.53 14.67 -23.67
CA LEU A 5 -7.43 13.72 -23.72
C LEU A 5 -6.34 14.10 -24.75
N ASP A 6 -6.55 15.10 -25.61
CA ASP A 6 -5.59 15.47 -26.67
C ASP A 6 -4.26 16.00 -26.10
N ASN A 7 -4.26 16.48 -24.86
CA ASN A 7 -3.06 16.94 -24.14
C ASN A 7 -2.46 15.88 -23.21
N ALA A 8 -2.99 14.65 -23.22
CA ALA A 8 -2.55 13.57 -22.35
C ALA A 8 -1.18 13.04 -22.81
N SER A 9 -0.18 13.16 -21.94
CA SER A 9 1.21 12.80 -22.23
C SER A 9 1.71 11.59 -21.45
N GLN A 10 2.62 10.86 -22.10
CA GLN A 10 3.39 9.79 -21.47
C GLN A 10 4.24 10.29 -20.29
N ARG A 11 4.49 9.41 -19.32
CA ARG A 11 5.26 9.72 -18.11
C ARG A 11 6.42 8.74 -17.95
N LYS A 12 7.61 9.25 -17.59
CA LYS A 12 8.86 8.47 -17.45
C LYS A 12 9.33 8.30 -16.00
N VAL A 13 8.57 8.82 -15.04
CA VAL A 13 8.86 8.76 -13.61
C VAL A 13 7.66 8.13 -12.93
N THR A 14 7.87 7.28 -11.94
CA THR A 14 6.75 6.72 -11.13
C THR A 14 5.93 7.84 -10.47
N PRO A 15 4.62 7.65 -10.21
CA PRO A 15 3.76 6.58 -10.73
C PRO A 15 3.59 6.67 -12.26
N PHE A 16 3.45 5.54 -12.94
CA PHE A 16 3.32 5.46 -14.40
C PHE A 16 1.85 5.47 -14.86
N ARG A 17 1.58 5.76 -16.14
CA ARG A 17 0.20 5.90 -16.66
C ARG A 17 -0.62 4.62 -16.51
N HIS A 18 -0.02 3.47 -16.77
CA HIS A 18 -0.49 2.17 -16.32
C HIS A 18 0.43 1.67 -15.20
N ASP A 19 -0.15 1.41 -14.03
CA ASP A 19 0.62 1.03 -12.85
C ASP A 19 -0.08 -0.07 -12.06
N MET A 20 0.62 -0.58 -11.04
CA MET A 20 0.11 -1.53 -10.06
C MET A 20 0.32 -0.99 -8.65
N VAL A 21 -0.40 -1.54 -7.68
CA VAL A 21 -0.29 -1.11 -6.28
C VAL A 21 0.91 -1.76 -5.61
N GLY A 22 1.05 -3.09 -5.68
CA GLY A 22 2.22 -3.74 -5.09
C GLY A 22 2.16 -5.26 -5.06
N SER A 23 1.16 -5.82 -4.38
CA SER A 23 1.07 -7.24 -4.12
C SER A 23 0.47 -8.05 -5.28
N PHE A 24 0.94 -9.29 -5.44
CA PHE A 24 0.50 -10.24 -6.45
C PHE A 24 0.03 -11.55 -5.80
N LEU A 25 -0.82 -12.30 -6.49
CA LEU A 25 -1.24 -13.64 -6.04
C LEU A 25 -0.02 -14.53 -5.79
N ARG A 26 0.05 -15.14 -4.59
CA ARG A 26 1.16 -16.03 -4.22
C ARG A 26 1.08 -17.31 -5.08
N PRO A 27 2.15 -17.67 -5.82
CA PRO A 27 2.21 -18.90 -6.58
C PRO A 27 2.08 -20.12 -5.66
N GLN A 28 1.55 -21.23 -6.20
CA GLN A 28 1.40 -22.46 -5.44
C GLN A 28 2.74 -22.95 -4.85
N ALA A 29 3.84 -22.77 -5.58
CA ALA A 29 5.18 -23.12 -5.12
C ALA A 29 5.57 -22.43 -3.79
N ILE A 30 5.19 -21.17 -3.59
CA ILE A 30 5.45 -20.45 -2.33
C ILE A 30 4.55 -20.99 -1.22
N LYS A 31 3.28 -21.24 -1.52
CA LYS A 31 2.31 -21.80 -0.56
C LYS A 31 2.79 -23.16 -0.05
N ASP A 32 3.20 -24.04 -0.95
CA ASP A 32 3.73 -25.36 -0.62
C ASP A 32 5.03 -25.26 0.18
N ALA A 33 5.96 -24.39 -0.23
CA ALA A 33 7.23 -24.17 0.48
C ALA A 33 7.02 -23.65 1.91
N ARG A 34 6.04 -22.77 2.13
CA ARG A 34 5.70 -22.28 3.48
C ARG A 34 5.17 -23.41 4.37
N ILE A 35 4.33 -24.29 3.83
CA ILE A 35 3.83 -25.47 4.57
C ILE A 35 5.01 -26.40 4.92
N GLN A 36 5.88 -26.70 3.95
CA GLN A 36 7.07 -27.52 4.16
C GLN A 36 8.00 -26.92 5.23
N PHE A 37 8.21 -25.60 5.19
CA PHE A 37 9.01 -24.89 6.19
C PHE A 37 8.38 -24.97 7.59
N GLN A 38 7.06 -24.75 7.70
CA GLN A 38 6.33 -24.90 8.98
C GLN A 38 6.40 -26.34 9.53
N ASN A 39 6.45 -27.33 8.65
CA ASN A 39 6.63 -28.74 9.02
C ASN A 39 8.10 -29.13 9.28
N ASN A 40 9.06 -28.20 9.18
CA ASN A 40 10.51 -28.45 9.27
C ASN A 40 11.04 -29.42 8.19
N GLU A 41 10.37 -29.51 7.03
CA GLU A 41 10.76 -30.33 5.89
C GLU A 41 11.83 -29.65 5.02
N ILE A 42 11.84 -28.31 5.00
CA ILE A 42 12.87 -27.50 4.35
C ILE A 42 13.43 -26.45 5.32
N SER A 43 14.67 -26.04 5.09
CA SER A 43 15.33 -24.95 5.81
C SER A 43 14.85 -23.56 5.37
N ALA A 44 15.13 -22.54 6.18
CA ALA A 44 14.84 -21.14 5.83
C ALA A 44 15.57 -20.71 4.53
N ASP A 45 16.78 -21.20 4.30
CA ASP A 45 17.55 -20.94 3.07
C ASP A 45 16.92 -21.59 1.83
N GLU A 46 16.32 -22.77 1.98
CA GLU A 46 15.58 -23.44 0.90
C GLU A 46 14.28 -22.71 0.58
N LEU A 47 13.51 -22.30 1.60
CA LEU A 47 12.34 -21.44 1.41
C LEU A 47 12.73 -20.16 0.68
N ARG A 48 13.80 -19.49 1.13
CA ARG A 48 14.32 -18.26 0.52
C ARG A 48 14.67 -18.44 -0.96
N LYS A 49 15.28 -19.56 -1.34
CA LYS A 49 15.60 -19.89 -2.73
C LYS A 49 14.34 -20.08 -3.59
N ILE A 50 13.31 -20.73 -3.05
CA ILE A 50 12.04 -20.90 -3.75
C ILE A 50 11.37 -19.53 -3.97
N GLU A 51 11.29 -18.70 -2.94
CA GLU A 51 10.79 -17.33 -3.05
C GLU A 51 11.58 -16.49 -4.07
N ASN A 52 12.92 -16.58 -4.06
CA ASN A 52 13.77 -15.89 -5.04
C ASN A 52 13.39 -16.27 -6.48
N ASN A 53 13.21 -17.56 -6.75
CA ASN A 53 12.88 -18.06 -8.09
C ASN A 53 11.51 -17.55 -8.54
N GLU A 54 10.52 -17.51 -7.65
CA GLU A 54 9.19 -17.01 -7.97
C GLU A 54 9.17 -15.48 -8.15
N ILE A 55 9.96 -14.73 -7.38
CA ILE A 55 10.15 -13.28 -7.58
C ILE A 55 10.80 -12.98 -8.94
N ILE A 56 11.80 -13.77 -9.35
CA ILE A 56 12.41 -13.62 -10.69
C ILE A 56 11.36 -13.79 -11.79
N LYS A 57 10.56 -14.87 -11.73
CA LYS A 57 9.48 -15.11 -12.69
C LYS A 57 8.47 -13.97 -12.70
N LEU A 58 8.08 -13.49 -11.51
CA LEU A 58 7.14 -12.40 -11.35
C LEU A 58 7.66 -11.10 -11.99
N VAL A 59 8.90 -10.70 -11.69
CA VAL A 59 9.49 -9.47 -12.24
C VAL A 59 9.59 -9.53 -13.76
N GLU A 60 10.03 -10.66 -14.32
CA GLU A 60 10.05 -10.85 -15.78
C GLU A 60 8.64 -10.79 -16.38
N LYS A 61 7.63 -11.35 -15.70
CA LYS A 61 6.25 -11.27 -16.15
C LYS A 61 5.71 -9.84 -16.11
N GLN A 62 5.98 -9.08 -15.05
CA GLN A 62 5.62 -7.66 -14.91
C GLN A 62 6.22 -6.83 -16.07
N LYS A 63 7.51 -7.00 -16.35
CA LYS A 63 8.18 -6.34 -17.50
C LYS A 63 7.53 -6.73 -18.83
N SER A 64 7.21 -8.02 -19.03
CA SER A 64 6.63 -8.51 -20.29
C SER A 64 5.24 -7.96 -20.59
N VAL A 65 4.47 -7.60 -19.55
CA VAL A 65 3.16 -6.94 -19.71
C VAL A 65 3.29 -5.41 -19.76
N GLY A 66 4.52 -4.90 -19.80
CA GLY A 66 4.86 -3.50 -20.01
C GLY A 66 4.94 -2.65 -18.74
N LEU A 67 4.87 -3.23 -17.53
CA LEU A 67 5.02 -2.44 -16.30
C LEU A 67 6.45 -1.89 -16.21
N GLN A 68 6.55 -0.59 -15.90
CA GLN A 68 7.83 0.12 -15.76
C GLN A 68 8.29 0.17 -14.29
N ALA A 69 7.35 0.11 -13.34
CA ALA A 69 7.63 -0.20 -11.94
C ALA A 69 7.35 -1.68 -11.67
N VAL A 70 8.27 -2.36 -10.99
CA VAL A 70 8.14 -3.78 -10.62
C VAL A 70 8.29 -3.96 -9.12
N THR A 71 7.56 -4.91 -8.55
CA THR A 71 7.66 -5.30 -7.12
C THR A 71 8.05 -6.76 -6.98
N ASP A 72 8.36 -7.17 -5.74
CA ASP A 72 8.52 -8.57 -5.36
C ASP A 72 7.17 -9.28 -5.13
N GLY A 73 6.05 -8.60 -5.43
CA GLY A 73 4.69 -9.09 -5.20
C GLY A 73 4.35 -9.34 -3.73
N GLU A 74 5.19 -8.87 -2.80
CA GLU A 74 5.12 -9.18 -1.37
C GLU A 74 5.19 -10.70 -1.10
N PHE A 75 5.88 -11.44 -1.98
CA PHE A 75 5.93 -12.91 -1.96
C PHE A 75 6.57 -13.50 -0.70
N ARG A 76 7.36 -12.72 0.04
CA ARG A 76 8.00 -13.15 1.30
C ARG A 76 7.18 -12.86 2.54
N ARG A 77 6.10 -12.10 2.39
CA ARG A 77 5.32 -11.61 3.53
C ARG A 77 4.17 -12.55 3.84
N SER A 78 3.90 -12.76 5.13
CA SER A 78 2.63 -13.33 5.57
C SER A 78 1.56 -12.23 5.64
N TRP A 79 1.94 -11.07 6.16
CA TRP A 79 1.16 -9.84 6.20
C TRP A 79 1.88 -8.71 5.50
N TRP A 80 1.13 -7.91 4.73
CA TRP A 80 1.69 -6.70 4.10
C TRP A 80 2.31 -5.72 5.11
N HIS A 81 1.73 -5.64 6.33
CA HIS A 81 2.11 -4.69 7.38
C HIS A 81 2.89 -5.32 8.55
N LEU A 82 2.39 -6.40 9.17
CA LEU A 82 3.00 -6.93 10.40
C LEU A 82 4.44 -7.42 10.19
N ASP A 83 4.74 -8.05 9.07
CA ASP A 83 6.10 -8.51 8.74
C ASP A 83 7.12 -7.35 8.70
N PHE A 84 6.68 -6.15 8.29
CA PHE A 84 7.51 -4.95 8.41
C PHE A 84 7.65 -4.50 9.87
N MET A 85 6.53 -4.40 10.59
CA MET A 85 6.55 -3.93 11.98
C MET A 85 7.41 -4.80 12.89
N TRP A 86 7.38 -6.13 12.71
CA TRP A 86 8.24 -7.08 13.43
C TRP A 86 9.73 -6.96 13.07
N GLY A 87 10.07 -6.27 11.98
CA GLY A 87 11.44 -5.97 11.59
C GLY A 87 12.04 -4.75 12.29
N LEU A 88 11.26 -4.01 13.09
CA LEU A 88 11.72 -2.87 13.88
C LEU A 88 12.25 -3.32 15.25
N ASP A 89 13.24 -2.61 15.79
CA ASP A 89 13.74 -2.90 17.14
C ASP A 89 12.64 -2.63 18.17
N GLY A 90 12.56 -3.46 19.21
CA GLY A 90 11.59 -3.30 20.29
C GLY A 90 10.17 -3.69 19.90
N VAL A 91 9.97 -4.41 18.78
CA VAL A 91 8.68 -4.92 18.34
C VAL A 91 8.73 -6.44 18.28
N GLU A 92 7.69 -7.11 18.75
CA GLU A 92 7.56 -8.56 18.72
C GLU A 92 6.22 -9.02 18.12
N LYS A 93 6.25 -10.25 17.59
CA LYS A 93 5.07 -10.96 17.13
C LYS A 93 4.34 -11.58 18.31
N VAL A 94 3.07 -11.23 18.48
CA VAL A 94 2.20 -11.78 19.54
C VAL A 94 0.89 -12.30 18.96
N GLN A 95 0.35 -13.34 19.58
CA GLN A 95 -0.98 -13.86 19.32
C GLN A 95 -1.97 -13.22 20.31
N LEU A 96 -3.02 -12.58 19.80
CA LEU A 96 -4.15 -12.06 20.58
C LEU A 96 -5.31 -13.06 20.63
N SER A 97 -6.33 -12.70 21.42
CA SER A 97 -7.62 -13.40 21.47
C SER A 97 -8.44 -13.24 20.18
N ASN A 98 -8.41 -12.06 19.56
CA ASN A 98 -9.15 -11.74 18.34
C ASN A 98 -8.25 -11.08 17.28
N GLY A 99 -8.51 -11.37 16.01
CA GLY A 99 -7.87 -10.77 14.84
C GLY A 99 -8.54 -9.50 14.35
N TYR A 100 -8.16 -9.07 13.14
CA TYR A 100 -8.78 -7.92 12.50
C TYR A 100 -10.17 -8.30 11.99
N GLN A 101 -11.12 -7.41 12.20
CA GLN A 101 -12.51 -7.61 11.78
C GLN A 101 -12.71 -7.04 10.37
N PHE A 102 -13.09 -7.91 9.44
CA PHE A 102 -13.52 -7.54 8.09
C PHE A 102 -14.99 -7.91 7.90
N GLN A 103 -15.62 -7.43 6.82
CA GLN A 103 -16.99 -7.80 6.52
C GLN A 103 -17.13 -9.32 6.33
N GLY A 104 -17.78 -9.97 7.30
CA GLY A 104 -18.12 -11.40 7.29
C GLY A 104 -16.97 -12.36 7.64
N VAL A 105 -15.79 -11.87 8.02
CA VAL A 105 -14.63 -12.71 8.35
C VAL A 105 -13.71 -12.03 9.36
N GLU A 106 -13.14 -12.85 10.26
CA GLU A 106 -12.08 -12.45 11.17
C GLU A 106 -10.75 -13.05 10.70
N THR A 107 -9.69 -12.26 10.74
CA THR A 107 -8.36 -12.72 10.33
C THR A 107 -7.67 -13.54 11.42
N ARG A 108 -6.49 -14.11 11.13
CA ARG A 108 -5.64 -14.67 12.20
C ARG A 108 -5.34 -13.57 13.24
N ALA A 109 -5.34 -13.95 14.51
CA ALA A 109 -5.19 -13.04 15.65
C ALA A 109 -3.72 -12.72 15.96
N GLU A 110 -2.98 -12.25 14.96
CA GLU A 110 -1.58 -11.83 15.13
C GLU A 110 -1.50 -10.30 15.25
N THR A 111 -0.50 -9.81 15.98
CA THR A 111 -0.27 -8.39 16.20
C THR A 111 1.22 -8.05 16.28
N ALA A 112 1.55 -6.76 16.17
CA ALA A 112 2.85 -6.19 16.49
C ALA A 112 2.76 -5.46 17.83
N ARG A 113 3.40 -6.02 18.87
CA ARG A 113 3.42 -5.47 20.23
C ARG A 113 4.81 -4.94 20.56
N LEU A 114 4.90 -3.92 21.42
CA LEU A 114 6.20 -3.47 21.92
C LEU A 114 6.79 -4.43 22.95
N SER A 115 8.04 -4.82 22.73
CA SER A 115 8.93 -5.48 23.69
C SER A 115 10.05 -4.56 24.19
N GLY A 116 10.07 -3.30 23.70
CA GLY A 116 11.05 -2.28 24.03
C GLY A 116 10.72 -0.93 23.39
N LYS A 117 11.66 0.01 23.47
CA LYS A 117 11.60 1.25 22.70
C LYS A 117 11.81 0.96 21.21
N ILE A 118 11.04 1.65 20.37
CA ILE A 118 11.05 1.51 18.91
C ILE A 118 12.38 2.03 18.37
N GLY A 119 12.99 1.27 17.47
CA GLY A 119 14.24 1.63 16.83
C GLY A 119 14.45 0.95 15.48
N HIS A 120 15.63 1.18 14.91
CA HIS A 120 16.07 0.50 13.70
C HIS A 120 17.58 0.25 13.76
N SER A 121 17.95 -1.03 13.87
CA SER A 121 19.33 -1.51 13.78
C SER A 121 19.60 -2.21 12.44
N ARG A 122 18.70 -3.13 12.06
CA ARG A 122 18.65 -3.81 10.76
C ARG A 122 17.20 -4.18 10.47
N HIS A 123 16.77 -4.01 9.22
CA HIS A 123 15.43 -4.41 8.80
C HIS A 123 15.50 -5.48 7.68
N PRO A 124 14.74 -6.61 7.77
CA PRO A 124 14.78 -7.67 6.76
C PRO A 124 14.47 -7.18 5.34
N PHE A 125 13.59 -6.21 5.20
CA PHE A 125 13.19 -5.66 3.90
C PHE A 125 14.34 -4.99 3.15
N ILE A 126 15.44 -4.59 3.81
CA ILE A 126 16.61 -4.05 3.11
C ILE A 126 17.23 -5.11 2.19
N GLU A 127 17.40 -6.33 2.68
CA GLU A 127 17.94 -7.44 1.89
C GLU A 127 16.95 -7.93 0.83
N ASP A 128 15.65 -7.89 1.13
CA ASP A 128 14.59 -8.19 0.16
C ASP A 128 14.61 -7.19 -1.01
N PHE A 129 14.74 -5.91 -0.70
CA PHE A 129 14.82 -4.84 -1.69
C PHE A 129 16.08 -4.94 -2.55
N LYS A 130 17.24 -5.24 -1.96
CA LYS A 130 18.49 -5.45 -2.71
C LYS A 130 18.33 -6.53 -3.76
N PHE A 131 17.70 -7.65 -3.39
CA PHE A 131 17.38 -8.71 -4.34
C PHE A 131 16.42 -8.24 -5.43
N LEU A 132 15.33 -7.55 -5.07
CA LEU A 132 14.39 -6.99 -6.05
C LEU A 132 15.09 -6.04 -7.03
N LYS A 133 15.92 -5.11 -6.54
CA LYS A 133 16.66 -4.16 -7.38
C LYS A 133 17.61 -4.89 -8.34
N GLN A 134 18.29 -5.93 -7.88
CA GLN A 134 19.13 -6.77 -8.73
C GLN A 134 18.33 -7.43 -9.87
N VAL A 135 17.15 -7.99 -9.56
CA VAL A 135 16.29 -8.67 -10.55
C VAL A 135 15.61 -7.67 -11.50
N ALA A 136 15.21 -6.50 -10.99
CA ALA A 136 14.64 -5.42 -11.81
C ALA A 136 15.65 -4.93 -12.86
N GLY A 137 16.93 -4.84 -12.49
CA GLY A 137 17.98 -4.32 -13.36
C GLY A 137 17.83 -2.81 -13.59
N GLU A 138 18.18 -2.38 -14.80
CA GLU A 138 18.06 -0.98 -15.25
C GLU A 138 16.84 -0.75 -16.16
N ASP A 139 16.18 -1.82 -16.59
CA ASP A 139 15.04 -1.75 -17.51
C ASP A 139 13.71 -1.43 -16.80
N ALA A 140 13.69 -1.52 -15.46
CA ALA A 140 12.52 -1.23 -14.64
C ALA A 140 12.90 -0.61 -13.29
N ILE A 141 11.99 0.18 -12.72
CA ILE A 141 12.14 0.75 -11.38
C ILE A 141 11.65 -0.27 -10.34
N ALA A 142 12.54 -0.70 -9.44
CA ALA A 142 12.15 -1.49 -8.27
C ALA A 142 11.35 -0.61 -7.28
N ARG A 143 10.07 -0.93 -7.08
CA ARG A 143 9.22 -0.28 -6.08
C ARG A 143 9.17 -1.10 -4.81
N GLN A 144 9.40 -0.44 -3.68
CA GLN A 144 9.22 -1.02 -2.35
C GLN A 144 7.90 -0.54 -1.73
N THR A 145 7.07 -1.46 -1.25
CA THR A 145 5.88 -1.14 -0.44
C THR A 145 6.18 -1.38 1.04
N ILE A 146 5.78 -0.46 1.92
CA ILE A 146 5.83 -0.62 3.38
C ILE A 146 4.54 -0.07 3.99
N PRO A 147 4.07 -0.57 5.14
CA PRO A 147 2.93 0.05 5.81
C PRO A 147 3.24 1.49 6.22
N ALA A 148 2.25 2.38 6.16
CA ALA A 148 2.44 3.75 6.61
C ALA A 148 2.76 3.83 8.12
N PRO A 149 3.54 4.81 8.57
CA PRO A 149 3.78 5.07 9.99
C PRO A 149 2.49 5.20 10.82
N ALA A 150 1.46 5.84 10.26
CA ALA A 150 0.14 5.93 10.87
C ALA A 150 -0.51 4.56 11.10
N GLN A 151 -0.30 3.59 10.20
CA GLN A 151 -0.78 2.22 10.36
C GLN A 151 -0.12 1.55 11.57
N PHE A 152 1.18 1.77 11.79
CA PHE A 152 1.86 1.23 12.97
C PHE A 152 1.40 1.90 14.26
N LEU A 153 1.24 3.22 14.24
CA LEU A 153 0.66 3.93 15.39
C LEU A 153 -0.74 3.41 15.73
N ALA A 154 -1.59 3.20 14.72
CA ALA A 154 -2.92 2.63 14.92
C ALA A 154 -2.85 1.21 15.50
N GLU A 155 -1.89 0.39 15.09
CA GLU A 155 -1.70 -0.96 15.62
C GLU A 155 -1.22 -0.97 17.09
N LEU A 156 -0.32 -0.05 17.46
CA LEU A 156 0.18 0.08 18.83
C LEU A 156 -0.89 0.62 19.81
N LEU A 157 -1.86 1.37 19.29
CA LEU A 157 -2.99 1.88 20.07
C LEU A 157 -4.20 0.93 20.08
N ARG A 158 -4.14 -0.19 19.36
CA ARG A 158 -5.24 -1.14 19.23
C ARG A 158 -5.28 -2.14 20.38
N GLY A 159 -6.47 -2.28 20.99
CA GLY A 159 -6.76 -3.37 21.94
C GLY A 159 -5.74 -3.46 23.07
N GLU A 160 -5.28 -4.68 23.37
CA GLU A 160 -4.30 -4.97 24.44
C GLU A 160 -2.91 -4.37 24.17
N ASN A 161 -2.59 -3.93 22.95
CA ASN A 161 -1.30 -3.30 22.69
C ASN A 161 -1.17 -1.96 23.39
N LYS A 162 -2.27 -1.21 23.56
CA LYS A 162 -2.21 0.12 24.18
C LYS A 162 -1.60 0.06 25.58
N GLU A 163 -2.03 -0.89 26.40
CA GLU A 163 -1.51 -1.06 27.76
C GLU A 163 -0.01 -1.32 27.76
N THR A 164 0.47 -2.18 26.83
CA THR A 164 1.90 -2.46 26.69
C THR A 164 2.66 -1.25 26.16
N THR A 165 2.09 -0.54 25.17
CA THR A 165 2.66 0.68 24.60
C THR A 165 2.87 1.75 25.67
N ASP A 166 1.90 1.94 26.56
CA ASP A 166 1.96 2.90 27.66
C ASP A 166 3.08 2.57 28.69
N THR A 167 3.54 1.31 28.77
CA THR A 167 4.69 0.94 29.62
C THR A 167 6.03 1.45 29.09
N TYR A 168 6.17 1.58 27.77
CA TYR A 168 7.39 2.08 27.13
C TYR A 168 7.28 3.56 26.80
N TYR A 169 6.08 4.06 26.52
CA TYR A 169 5.81 5.42 26.08
C TYR A 169 4.70 6.05 26.92
N SER A 170 5.11 6.82 27.93
CA SER A 170 4.17 7.64 28.72
C SER A 170 3.68 8.89 27.97
N ASN A 171 4.29 9.22 26.84
CA ASN A 171 3.99 10.39 26.03
C ASN A 171 3.78 10.00 24.57
N LEU A 172 2.61 10.36 24.02
CA LEU A 172 2.26 10.14 22.62
C LEU A 172 3.20 10.87 21.65
N ASP A 173 3.72 12.04 22.01
CA ASP A 173 4.68 12.79 21.18
C ASP A 173 6.01 12.04 21.03
N GLU A 174 6.46 11.39 22.11
CA GLU A 174 7.67 10.57 22.10
C GLU A 174 7.45 9.33 21.22
N LEU A 175 6.28 8.69 21.33
CA LEU A 175 5.91 7.56 20.48
C LEU A 175 5.90 7.93 18.98
N VAL A 176 5.25 9.04 18.63
CA VAL A 176 5.20 9.56 17.25
C VAL A 176 6.62 9.84 16.73
N THR A 177 7.46 10.45 17.57
CA THR A 177 8.84 10.81 17.21
C THR A 177 9.68 9.56 16.93
N ASP A 178 9.59 8.54 17.79
CA ASP A 178 10.36 7.32 17.63
C ASP A 178 9.88 6.47 16.44
N ILE A 179 8.56 6.39 16.20
CA ILE A 179 8.01 5.77 14.98
C ILE A 179 8.59 6.47 13.75
N ALA A 180 8.46 7.79 13.67
CA ALA A 180 8.91 8.55 12.50
C ALA A 180 10.42 8.39 12.28
N LYS A 181 11.21 8.41 13.35
CA LYS A 181 12.67 8.22 13.28
C LYS A 181 13.05 6.82 12.81
N ALA A 182 12.41 5.78 13.33
CA ALA A 182 12.69 4.40 12.94
C ALA A 182 12.32 4.16 11.46
N TYR A 183 11.14 4.60 11.04
CA TYR A 183 10.70 4.52 9.65
C TYR A 183 11.63 5.30 8.71
N LYS A 184 11.98 6.54 9.04
CA LYS A 184 12.91 7.36 8.25
C LYS A 184 14.28 6.69 8.12
N SER A 185 14.75 6.03 9.17
CA SER A 185 15.99 5.24 9.15
C SER A 185 15.93 4.06 8.18
N VAL A 186 14.81 3.31 8.16
CA VAL A 186 14.58 2.23 7.19
C VAL A 186 14.48 2.76 5.76
N ILE A 187 13.75 3.86 5.54
CA ILE A 187 13.62 4.50 4.23
C ILE A 187 14.99 4.97 3.71
N GLN A 188 15.81 5.56 4.57
CA GLN A 188 17.17 5.97 4.21
C GLN A 188 18.06 4.77 3.87
N ALA A 189 17.93 3.66 4.60
CA ALA A 189 18.64 2.42 4.28
C ALA A 189 18.22 1.86 2.91
N LEU A 190 16.92 1.82 2.61
CA LEU A 190 16.40 1.43 1.28
C LEU A 190 16.93 2.36 0.19
N TYR A 191 16.93 3.67 0.43
CA TYR A 191 17.45 4.67 -0.51
C TYR A 191 18.94 4.46 -0.81
N ASN A 192 19.74 4.16 0.21
CA ASN A 192 21.17 3.87 0.08
C ASN A 192 21.44 2.61 -0.75
N GLU A 193 20.51 1.66 -0.76
CA GLU A 193 20.53 0.46 -1.61
C GLU A 193 19.94 0.69 -3.01
N GLY A 194 19.62 1.95 -3.36
CA GLY A 194 19.15 2.34 -4.69
C GLY A 194 17.64 2.45 -4.86
N CYS A 195 16.86 2.43 -3.77
CA CYS A 195 15.41 2.67 -3.86
C CYS A 195 15.12 4.10 -4.32
N ARG A 196 14.27 4.22 -5.35
CA ARG A 196 13.79 5.50 -5.91
C ARG A 196 12.27 5.54 -6.08
N SER A 197 11.58 4.46 -5.73
CA SER A 197 10.12 4.38 -5.65
C SER A 197 9.75 3.67 -4.36
N LEU A 198 9.21 4.42 -3.40
CA LEU A 198 8.69 3.91 -2.15
C LEU A 198 7.18 4.18 -2.07
N GLN A 199 6.40 3.20 -1.66
CA GLN A 199 4.97 3.35 -1.40
C GLN A 199 4.67 3.09 0.08
N LEU A 200 3.90 3.99 0.69
CA LEU A 200 3.32 3.85 2.01
C LEU A 200 1.88 3.34 1.87
N ASP A 201 1.62 2.13 2.35
CA ASP A 201 0.28 1.54 2.34
C ASP A 201 -0.46 1.92 3.64
N ASP A 202 -1.58 2.63 3.52
CA ASP A 202 -2.26 3.24 4.66
C ASP A 202 -3.76 2.94 4.67
N CYS A 203 -4.21 2.07 5.57
CA CYS A 203 -5.62 1.77 5.77
C CYS A 203 -6.31 2.74 6.74
N THR A 204 -5.55 3.57 7.45
CA THR A 204 -6.09 4.42 8.52
C THR A 204 -6.98 5.53 7.97
N TRP A 205 -6.69 6.04 6.77
CA TRP A 205 -7.55 7.01 6.09
C TRP A 205 -8.88 6.41 5.64
N GLY A 206 -8.86 5.17 5.12
CA GLY A 206 -10.08 4.44 4.77
C GLY A 206 -10.97 4.24 6.00
N MET A 207 -10.36 3.85 7.12
CA MET A 207 -11.04 3.83 8.41
C MET A 207 -11.65 5.19 8.74
N LEU A 208 -10.88 6.30 8.68
CA LEU A 208 -11.33 7.70 8.89
C LEU A 208 -12.50 8.15 8.01
N CYS A 209 -12.73 7.50 6.86
CA CYS A 209 -13.89 7.77 6.01
C CYS A 209 -15.16 7.02 6.43
N ASP A 210 -15.03 5.91 7.16
CA ASP A 210 -16.16 5.06 7.53
C ASP A 210 -16.85 5.56 8.81
N LYS A 211 -18.01 6.20 8.63
CA LYS A 211 -18.79 6.76 9.73
C LYS A 211 -19.16 5.72 10.78
N ASN A 212 -19.60 4.53 10.36
CA ASN A 212 -20.04 3.48 11.28
C ASN A 212 -18.86 2.98 12.12
N TYR A 213 -17.69 2.84 11.50
CA TYR A 213 -16.47 2.45 12.18
C TYR A 213 -16.08 3.44 13.29
N TRP A 214 -16.16 4.75 13.04
CA TRP A 214 -15.83 5.76 14.04
C TRP A 214 -16.92 5.98 15.07
N GLU A 215 -18.20 5.94 14.69
CA GLU A 215 -19.31 6.06 15.63
C GLU A 215 -19.25 4.94 16.69
N ALA A 216 -18.87 3.71 16.31
CA ALA A 216 -18.64 2.62 17.25
C ALA A 216 -17.45 2.85 18.22
N ARG A 217 -16.47 3.69 17.85
CA ARG A 217 -15.27 4.00 18.66
C ARG A 217 -15.37 5.31 19.44
N GLN A 218 -16.28 6.21 19.08
CA GLN A 218 -16.51 7.48 19.79
C GLN A 218 -16.97 7.30 21.25
N HIS A 219 -17.42 6.09 21.63
CA HIS A 219 -17.77 5.77 23.02
C HIS A 219 -16.59 5.85 24.00
N ALA A 220 -15.34 6.00 23.53
CA ALA A 220 -14.13 6.09 24.35
C ALA A 220 -13.55 7.51 24.53
N GLY A 221 -14.22 8.57 24.07
CA GLY A 221 -13.72 9.96 24.18
C GLY A 221 -12.65 10.33 23.15
N GLU A 222 -12.46 9.52 22.11
CA GLU A 222 -11.57 9.80 20.98
C GLU A 222 -12.25 10.71 19.95
N ASN A 223 -11.54 11.75 19.51
CA ASN A 223 -12.00 12.69 18.50
C ASN A 223 -11.39 12.34 17.14
N VAL A 224 -12.24 12.07 16.15
CA VAL A 224 -11.85 11.76 14.77
C VAL A 224 -10.93 12.82 14.16
N GLU A 225 -11.14 14.10 14.48
CA GLU A 225 -10.33 15.20 13.96
C GLU A 225 -8.93 15.21 14.55
N ASP A 226 -8.80 14.90 15.84
CA ASP A 226 -7.51 14.84 16.52
C ASP A 226 -6.71 13.60 16.06
N THR A 227 -7.39 12.45 15.90
CA THR A 227 -6.78 11.25 15.33
C THR A 227 -6.32 11.46 13.89
N LYS A 228 -7.12 12.15 13.06
CA LYS A 228 -6.75 12.52 11.69
C LYS A 228 -5.48 13.37 11.66
N LYS A 229 -5.38 14.38 12.52
CA LYS A 229 -4.18 15.23 12.64
C LYS A 229 -2.96 14.44 13.14
N LEU A 230 -3.17 13.52 14.08
CA LEU A 230 -2.12 12.67 14.63
C LEU A 230 -1.53 11.74 13.55
N PHE A 231 -2.38 11.09 12.75
CA PHE A 231 -1.96 10.23 11.64
C PHE A 231 -1.25 11.03 10.53
N ALA A 232 -1.76 12.21 10.17
CA ALA A 232 -1.04 13.11 9.27
C ALA A 232 0.33 13.49 9.82
N ARG A 233 0.43 13.82 11.11
CA ARG A 233 1.69 14.24 11.74
C ARG A 233 2.75 13.14 11.69
N VAL A 234 2.43 11.91 12.08
CA VAL A 234 3.42 10.82 12.09
C VAL A 234 3.90 10.49 10.68
N ASN A 235 3.01 10.50 9.69
CA ASN A 235 3.37 10.35 8.28
C ASN A 235 4.24 11.52 7.79
N GLN A 236 3.85 12.77 8.09
CA GLN A 236 4.58 13.99 7.72
C GLN A 236 6.00 14.01 8.28
N GLU A 237 6.19 13.71 9.57
CA GLU A 237 7.52 13.70 10.21
C GLU A 237 8.43 12.64 9.60
N THR A 238 7.84 11.53 9.13
CA THR A 238 8.57 10.43 8.47
C THR A 238 9.10 10.85 7.10
N VAL A 239 8.27 11.51 6.29
CA VAL A 239 8.60 11.88 4.90
C VAL A 239 9.28 13.25 4.78
N LYS A 240 9.40 13.99 5.88
CA LYS A 240 10.11 15.25 5.93
C LYS A 240 11.59 15.04 5.60
N ASP A 241 12.19 15.93 4.81
CA ASP A 241 13.62 15.94 4.45
C ASP A 241 14.14 14.62 3.84
N LEU A 242 13.27 13.85 3.15
CA LEU A 242 13.72 12.72 2.33
C LEU A 242 14.46 13.22 1.07
N PRO A 243 15.34 12.39 0.47
CA PRO A 243 16.06 12.78 -0.75
C PRO A 243 15.12 13.16 -1.90
N ALA A 244 15.44 14.24 -2.60
CA ALA A 244 14.56 14.82 -3.63
C ALA A 244 14.32 13.92 -4.86
N ASP A 245 15.18 12.93 -5.10
CA ASP A 245 15.03 11.95 -6.19
C ASP A 245 14.32 10.66 -5.75
N LEU A 246 13.92 10.55 -4.49
CA LEU A 246 13.08 9.45 -4.00
C LEU A 246 11.61 9.80 -4.20
N VAL A 247 10.93 9.09 -5.10
CA VAL A 247 9.48 9.22 -5.26
C VAL A 247 8.77 8.47 -4.14
N VAL A 248 7.95 9.17 -3.37
CA VAL A 248 7.14 8.62 -2.27
C VAL A 248 5.66 8.71 -2.64
N THR A 249 4.99 7.57 -2.68
CA THR A 249 3.55 7.48 -2.92
C THR A 249 2.81 6.96 -1.69
N THR A 250 1.52 7.26 -1.58
CA THR A 250 0.65 6.67 -0.56
C THR A 250 -0.48 5.92 -1.22
N HIS A 251 -0.63 4.63 -0.90
CA HIS A 251 -1.84 3.89 -1.26
C HIS A 251 -2.82 3.96 -0.11
N VAL A 252 -4.00 4.54 -0.38
CA VAL A 252 -5.08 4.60 0.60
C VAL A 252 -6.00 3.41 0.38
N CYS A 253 -5.76 2.37 1.17
CA CYS A 253 -6.51 1.13 1.09
C CYS A 253 -7.77 1.20 1.97
N ARG A 254 -8.88 0.60 1.53
CA ARG A 254 -10.07 0.40 2.38
C ARG A 254 -10.06 -0.92 3.15
N GLY A 255 -8.88 -1.50 3.29
CA GLY A 255 -8.59 -2.79 3.92
C GLY A 255 -9.06 -3.93 3.04
N ASN A 256 -8.19 -4.48 2.20
CA ASN A 256 -8.49 -5.68 1.42
C ASN A 256 -8.03 -6.95 2.17
N TYR A 257 -8.89 -7.97 2.23
CA TYR A 257 -8.57 -9.31 2.75
C TYR A 257 -9.49 -10.30 2.05
N HIS A 258 -8.94 -11.26 1.29
CA HIS A 258 -9.72 -12.30 0.60
C HIS A 258 -10.97 -11.78 -0.15
N SER A 259 -10.79 -10.72 -0.96
CA SER A 259 -11.86 -10.02 -1.69
C SER A 259 -12.94 -9.32 -0.85
N THR A 260 -12.81 -9.23 0.48
CA THR A 260 -13.69 -8.42 1.35
C THR A 260 -13.09 -7.02 1.64
N TRP A 261 -13.74 -6.24 2.51
CA TRP A 261 -13.29 -4.90 2.91
C TRP A 261 -13.43 -4.62 4.41
N ALA A 262 -12.67 -3.65 4.92
CA ALA A 262 -12.76 -3.18 6.29
C ALA A 262 -13.53 -1.86 6.44
N SER A 263 -13.50 -0.99 5.44
CA SER A 263 -14.08 0.36 5.51
C SER A 263 -14.78 0.80 4.21
N SER A 264 -15.69 1.77 4.30
CA SER A 264 -16.48 2.35 3.21
C SER A 264 -16.56 3.88 3.29
N GLY A 265 -16.98 4.54 2.20
CA GLY A 265 -17.16 5.99 2.15
C GLY A 265 -16.18 6.73 1.24
N GLY A 266 -16.61 7.89 0.74
CA GLY A 266 -15.80 8.79 -0.08
C GLY A 266 -14.75 9.55 0.73
N TYR A 267 -13.70 10.03 0.06
CA TYR A 267 -12.52 10.63 0.72
C TYR A 267 -12.73 12.05 1.26
N GLU A 268 -13.88 12.70 1.01
CA GLU A 268 -14.13 14.11 1.39
C GLU A 268 -13.80 14.42 2.87
N PRO A 269 -14.12 13.56 3.87
CA PRO A 269 -13.84 13.87 5.28
C PRO A 269 -12.35 13.99 5.63
N VAL A 270 -11.47 13.37 4.83
CA VAL A 270 -10.02 13.32 5.07
C VAL A 270 -9.21 14.09 4.03
N ALA A 271 -9.81 14.46 2.90
CA ALA A 271 -9.13 14.94 1.70
C ALA A 271 -8.14 16.08 1.95
N GLU A 272 -8.58 17.14 2.65
CA GLU A 272 -7.73 18.29 2.91
C GLU A 272 -6.49 17.94 3.75
N THR A 273 -6.66 17.09 4.77
CA THR A 273 -5.57 16.67 5.65
C THR A 273 -4.64 15.66 4.97
N LEU A 274 -5.21 14.67 4.27
CA LEU A 274 -4.46 13.65 3.54
C LEU A 274 -3.60 14.25 2.41
N PHE A 275 -4.21 15.09 1.56
CA PHE A 275 -3.50 15.70 0.44
C PHE A 275 -2.60 16.87 0.86
N GLY A 276 -2.79 17.36 2.09
CA GLY A 276 -1.95 18.36 2.73
C GLY A 276 -0.63 17.85 3.32
N ILE A 277 -0.36 16.54 3.30
CA ILE A 277 0.93 15.99 3.71
C ILE A 277 1.97 16.31 2.62
N ASP A 278 3.02 17.03 2.97
CA ASP A 278 4.12 17.42 2.08
C ASP A 278 5.02 16.21 1.75
N ASN A 279 5.78 16.32 0.65
CA ASN A 279 6.70 15.29 0.15
C ASN A 279 6.05 13.93 -0.16
N ILE A 280 4.75 13.94 -0.48
CA ILE A 280 4.06 12.83 -1.15
C ILE A 280 3.89 13.20 -2.62
N ASP A 281 4.46 12.41 -3.52
CA ASP A 281 4.46 12.65 -4.97
C ASP A 281 3.18 12.16 -5.66
N GLY A 282 2.48 11.20 -5.05
CA GLY A 282 1.18 10.78 -5.54
C GLY A 282 0.41 9.81 -4.65
N TYR A 283 -0.88 9.69 -4.94
CA TYR A 283 -1.83 8.90 -4.16
C TYR A 283 -2.49 7.83 -5.01
N TYR A 284 -2.47 6.57 -4.55
CA TYR A 284 -3.22 5.46 -5.15
C TYR A 284 -4.54 5.32 -4.41
N LEU A 285 -5.64 5.64 -5.09
CA LEU A 285 -6.97 5.76 -4.49
C LEU A 285 -7.94 4.77 -5.13
N GLU A 286 -8.66 4.02 -4.30
CA GLU A 286 -9.68 3.06 -4.72
C GLU A 286 -10.94 3.79 -5.20
N PHE A 287 -11.43 3.51 -6.43
CA PHE A 287 -12.61 4.13 -7.05
C PHE A 287 -13.42 3.15 -7.92
N ASP A 288 -13.24 1.84 -7.74
CA ASP A 288 -13.80 0.76 -8.57
C ASP A 288 -15.31 0.52 -8.39
N THR A 289 -15.88 1.01 -7.29
CA THR A 289 -17.28 0.80 -6.91
C THR A 289 -17.92 2.12 -6.49
N ASP A 290 -19.25 2.23 -6.64
CA ASP A 290 -20.01 3.42 -6.18
C ASP A 290 -19.81 3.70 -4.68
N ARG A 291 -19.51 2.65 -3.90
CA ARG A 291 -19.19 2.71 -2.48
C ARG A 291 -17.93 3.53 -2.17
N ALA A 292 -17.02 3.66 -3.13
CA ALA A 292 -15.77 4.41 -3.00
C ALA A 292 -15.97 5.94 -3.13
N GLY A 293 -17.17 6.39 -3.46
CA GLY A 293 -17.51 7.81 -3.60
C GLY A 293 -17.16 8.39 -4.97
N ASP A 294 -17.24 9.72 -5.06
CA ASP A 294 -16.96 10.50 -6.26
C ASP A 294 -15.55 11.14 -6.26
N PHE A 295 -15.22 11.85 -7.34
CA PHE A 295 -13.92 12.51 -7.52
C PHE A 295 -13.82 13.92 -6.92
N THR A 296 -14.90 14.45 -6.31
CA THR A 296 -14.91 15.78 -5.67
C THR A 296 -13.75 16.02 -4.71
N PRO A 297 -13.32 15.03 -3.88
CA PRO A 297 -12.19 15.19 -2.98
C PRO A 297 -10.89 15.60 -3.66
N LEU A 298 -10.71 15.27 -4.95
CA LEU A 298 -9.49 15.58 -5.71
C LEU A 298 -9.27 17.08 -5.92
N LYS A 299 -10.28 17.93 -5.70
CA LYS A 299 -10.11 19.40 -5.67
C LYS A 299 -9.09 19.88 -4.62
N HIS A 300 -8.84 19.06 -3.60
CA HIS A 300 -7.88 19.33 -2.54
C HIS A 300 -6.46 18.85 -2.88
N LEU A 301 -6.25 18.18 -4.02
CA LEU A 301 -4.95 17.73 -4.49
C LEU A 301 -4.10 18.94 -4.90
N LYS A 302 -3.31 19.46 -3.95
CA LYS A 302 -2.42 20.62 -4.17
C LYS A 302 -1.23 20.24 -5.04
N ASP A 303 -0.59 21.28 -5.59
CA ASP A 303 0.73 21.21 -6.22
C ASP A 303 0.88 20.18 -7.34
N GLN A 304 -0.23 19.82 -7.99
CA GLN A 304 -0.18 18.94 -9.15
C GLN A 304 0.48 17.57 -8.84
N LYS A 305 0.31 17.08 -7.60
CA LYS A 305 0.68 15.70 -7.23
C LYS A 305 -0.05 14.70 -8.13
N GLN A 306 0.55 13.53 -8.34
CA GLN A 306 -0.09 12.50 -9.15
C GLN A 306 -1.23 11.82 -8.37
N VAL A 307 -2.28 11.42 -9.07
CA VAL A 307 -3.34 10.55 -8.56
C VAL A 307 -3.44 9.32 -9.46
N VAL A 308 -3.29 8.15 -8.86
CA VAL A 308 -3.49 6.87 -9.53
C VAL A 308 -4.90 6.41 -9.20
N LEU A 309 -5.76 6.41 -10.21
CA LEU A 309 -7.16 6.02 -10.09
C LEU A 309 -7.27 4.50 -10.14
N GLY A 310 -7.62 3.91 -9.01
CA GLY A 310 -7.90 2.50 -8.87
C GLY A 310 -9.29 2.14 -9.40
N LEU A 311 -9.46 2.09 -10.72
CA LEU A 311 -10.76 1.90 -11.40
C LEU A 311 -11.02 0.45 -11.83
N VAL A 312 -10.03 -0.42 -11.71
CA VAL A 312 -10.12 -1.84 -12.08
C VAL A 312 -10.10 -2.67 -10.80
N SER A 313 -11.12 -3.49 -10.56
CA SER A 313 -11.19 -4.31 -9.35
C SER A 313 -10.09 -5.37 -9.34
N SER A 314 -9.34 -5.47 -8.25
CA SER A 314 -8.38 -6.57 -8.01
C SER A 314 -9.01 -7.77 -7.28
N LYS A 315 -10.34 -7.74 -7.05
CA LYS A 315 -11.06 -8.69 -6.19
C LYS A 315 -11.89 -9.73 -6.96
N THR A 316 -12.20 -9.43 -8.22
CA THR A 316 -12.97 -10.30 -9.12
C THR A 316 -12.16 -10.54 -10.39
N GLY A 317 -12.47 -11.62 -11.12
CA GLY A 317 -11.77 -11.95 -12.36
C GLY A 317 -12.34 -11.29 -13.62
N GLU A 318 -13.56 -10.75 -13.54
CA GLU A 318 -14.26 -10.14 -14.68
C GLU A 318 -13.60 -8.80 -15.04
N LEU A 319 -13.46 -8.54 -16.33
CA LEU A 319 -12.99 -7.25 -16.82
C LEU A 319 -14.13 -6.24 -16.79
N GLU A 320 -13.79 -5.02 -16.38
CA GLU A 320 -14.67 -3.88 -16.42
C GLU A 320 -14.98 -3.48 -17.86
N ASP A 321 -16.08 -2.76 -18.08
CA ASP A 321 -16.35 -2.17 -19.39
C ASP A 321 -15.33 -1.06 -19.68
N LYS A 322 -14.60 -1.20 -20.79
CA LYS A 322 -13.52 -0.27 -21.18
C LYS A 322 -14.02 1.18 -21.27
N GLN A 323 -15.19 1.39 -21.90
CA GLN A 323 -15.72 2.73 -22.11
C GLN A 323 -16.13 3.38 -20.78
N THR A 324 -16.62 2.58 -19.84
CA THR A 324 -16.94 3.01 -18.47
C THR A 324 -15.69 3.49 -17.75
N VAL A 325 -14.57 2.74 -17.82
CA VAL A 325 -13.29 3.18 -17.23
C VAL A 325 -12.79 4.49 -17.87
N ILE A 326 -12.83 4.58 -19.20
CA ILE A 326 -12.44 5.81 -19.93
C ILE A 326 -13.32 7.01 -19.52
N ASN A 327 -14.63 6.80 -19.37
CA ASN A 327 -15.56 7.84 -18.95
C ASN A 327 -15.29 8.31 -17.52
N ARG A 328 -14.95 7.39 -16.61
CA ARG A 328 -14.53 7.71 -15.24
C ARG A 328 -13.24 8.52 -15.20
N ILE A 329 -12.26 8.20 -16.06
CA ILE A 329 -11.05 9.03 -16.20
C ILE A 329 -11.41 10.44 -16.67
N LYS A 330 -12.28 10.57 -17.67
CA LYS A 330 -12.78 11.88 -18.13
C LYS A 330 -13.53 12.63 -17.03
N GLU A 331 -14.31 11.95 -16.20
CA GLU A 331 -14.99 12.56 -15.06
C GLU A 331 -13.98 13.17 -14.07
N ALA A 332 -12.90 12.44 -13.74
CA ALA A 332 -11.83 12.95 -12.88
C ALA A 332 -11.12 14.20 -13.44
N THR A 333 -11.10 14.38 -14.77
CA THR A 333 -10.51 15.58 -15.39
C THR A 333 -11.24 16.89 -15.08
N GLN A 334 -12.44 16.82 -14.50
CA GLN A 334 -13.14 18.01 -13.98
C GLN A 334 -12.47 18.59 -12.73
N PHE A 335 -11.63 17.81 -12.04
CA PHE A 335 -10.98 18.18 -10.79
C PHE A 335 -9.45 18.23 -10.89
N VAL A 336 -8.84 17.41 -11.76
CA VAL A 336 -7.39 17.27 -11.88
C VAL A 336 -6.99 17.19 -13.35
N ASP A 337 -5.92 17.89 -13.77
CA ASP A 337 -5.45 17.80 -15.16
C ASP A 337 -5.03 16.35 -15.52
N ILE A 338 -5.34 15.92 -16.74
CA ILE A 338 -5.11 14.56 -17.25
C ILE A 338 -3.65 14.09 -17.11
N ASN A 339 -2.70 15.03 -17.08
CA ASN A 339 -1.28 14.74 -16.90
C ASN A 339 -0.89 14.42 -15.45
N HIS A 340 -1.80 14.56 -14.50
CA HIS A 340 -1.64 14.09 -13.11
C HIS A 340 -2.41 12.81 -12.82
N ILE A 341 -3.14 12.27 -13.80
CA ILE A 341 -3.91 11.05 -13.64
C ILE A 341 -3.12 9.85 -14.16
N CYS A 342 -3.15 8.76 -13.42
CA CYS A 342 -2.69 7.44 -13.81
C CYS A 342 -3.78 6.40 -13.54
N LEU A 343 -3.63 5.19 -14.05
CA LEU A 343 -4.58 4.09 -13.91
C LEU A 343 -3.92 2.86 -13.28
N SER A 344 -4.60 2.25 -12.32
CA SER A 344 -4.18 0.98 -11.70
C SER A 344 -5.37 0.11 -11.34
N PRO A 345 -5.14 -1.13 -10.87
CA PRO A 345 -6.15 -1.82 -10.08
C PRO A 345 -6.46 -1.01 -8.80
N GLN A 346 -7.60 -1.26 -8.17
CA GLN A 346 -8.03 -0.58 -6.95
C GLN A 346 -7.05 -0.77 -5.78
N CYS A 347 -6.51 -1.99 -5.66
CA CYS A 347 -5.60 -2.41 -4.60
C CYS A 347 -4.65 -3.46 -5.20
N GLY A 348 -3.72 -3.98 -4.41
CA GLY A 348 -2.95 -5.16 -4.80
C GLY A 348 -3.85 -6.40 -5.01
N PHE A 349 -3.31 -7.43 -5.67
CA PHE A 349 -4.05 -8.67 -5.92
C PHE A 349 -4.01 -9.64 -4.73
N ALA A 350 -3.21 -9.35 -3.69
CA ALA A 350 -3.13 -10.18 -2.49
C ALA A 350 -2.64 -9.39 -1.27
N SER A 351 -3.55 -8.93 -0.41
CA SER A 351 -3.14 -8.24 0.82
C SER A 351 -2.58 -9.18 1.89
N THR A 352 -2.90 -10.47 1.81
CA THR A 352 -2.38 -11.52 2.68
C THR A 352 -2.06 -12.77 1.86
N GLU A 353 -1.38 -13.75 2.47
CA GLU A 353 -0.92 -14.95 1.78
C GLU A 353 -2.04 -15.79 1.13
N GLU A 354 -3.26 -15.69 1.66
CA GLU A 354 -4.46 -16.31 1.11
C GLU A 354 -4.77 -15.81 -0.30
N GLY A 355 -4.58 -14.51 -0.54
CA GLY A 355 -4.84 -13.84 -1.83
C GLY A 355 -6.32 -13.49 -2.07
N ASN A 356 -6.59 -12.76 -3.15
CA ASN A 356 -7.96 -12.47 -3.60
C ASN A 356 -8.54 -13.63 -4.42
N ILE A 357 -9.86 -13.65 -4.57
CA ILE A 357 -10.61 -14.69 -5.29
C ILE A 357 -10.60 -14.39 -6.82
N LEU A 358 -9.43 -14.58 -7.44
CA LEU A 358 -9.24 -14.58 -8.90
C LEU A 358 -8.06 -15.46 -9.29
N THR A 359 -7.98 -15.86 -10.55
CA THR A 359 -6.85 -16.67 -11.06
C THR A 359 -5.66 -15.79 -11.45
N GLU A 360 -4.47 -16.38 -11.51
CA GLU A 360 -3.28 -15.69 -12.00
C GLU A 360 -3.46 -15.20 -13.46
N GLU A 361 -4.15 -15.97 -14.30
CA GLU A 361 -4.48 -15.56 -15.66
C GLU A 361 -5.37 -14.30 -15.67
N GLN A 362 -6.37 -14.23 -14.79
CA GLN A 362 -7.25 -13.06 -14.67
C GLN A 362 -6.50 -11.83 -14.16
N GLN A 363 -5.60 -12.00 -13.19
CA GLN A 363 -4.70 -10.95 -12.72
C GLN A 363 -3.89 -10.34 -13.89
N TRP A 364 -3.27 -11.17 -14.73
CA TRP A 364 -2.50 -10.68 -15.87
C TRP A 364 -3.38 -10.06 -16.96
N LYS A 365 -4.59 -10.60 -17.20
CA LYS A 365 -5.58 -9.99 -18.10
C LYS A 365 -5.97 -8.58 -17.66
N LYS A 366 -6.14 -8.36 -16.35
CA LYS A 366 -6.43 -7.02 -15.81
C LYS A 366 -5.29 -6.02 -16.01
N LEU A 367 -4.04 -6.44 -15.80
CA LEU A 367 -2.89 -5.54 -16.05
C LEU A 367 -2.72 -5.22 -17.54
N ALA A 368 -2.95 -6.19 -18.43
CA ALA A 368 -2.95 -5.95 -19.87
C ALA A 368 -4.08 -4.99 -20.29
N PHE A 369 -5.27 -5.14 -19.70
CA PHE A 369 -6.42 -4.26 -19.93
C PHE A 369 -6.15 -2.81 -19.49
N ILE A 370 -5.53 -2.62 -18.32
CA ILE A 370 -5.12 -1.30 -17.83
C ILE A 370 -4.11 -0.65 -18.78
N LYS A 371 -3.13 -1.43 -19.26
CA LYS A 371 -2.16 -0.95 -20.26
C LYS A 371 -2.85 -0.54 -21.56
N GLU A 372 -3.76 -1.36 -22.07
CA GLU A 372 -4.50 -1.06 -23.30
C GLU A 372 -5.25 0.28 -23.19
N ILE A 373 -5.95 0.52 -22.08
CA ILE A 373 -6.63 1.80 -21.82
C ILE A 373 -5.63 2.95 -21.74
N ALA A 374 -4.51 2.75 -21.04
CA ALA A 374 -3.52 3.80 -20.88
C ALA A 374 -2.87 4.20 -22.22
N ASP A 375 -2.55 3.24 -23.08
CA ASP A 375 -1.99 3.48 -24.41
C ASP A 375 -3.01 4.18 -25.34
N GLU A 376 -4.32 3.98 -25.13
CA GLU A 376 -5.37 4.70 -25.87
C GLU A 376 -5.47 6.19 -25.46
N ILE A 377 -5.27 6.48 -24.16
CA ILE A 377 -5.46 7.82 -23.58
C ILE A 377 -4.19 8.66 -23.67
N TRP A 378 -3.06 8.18 -23.15
CA TRP A 378 -1.81 8.94 -23.06
C TRP A 378 -0.92 8.55 -24.24
N LYS A 379 -0.58 9.50 -25.11
CA LYS A 379 0.21 9.24 -26.33
C LYS A 379 1.58 9.89 -26.30
#